data_AF-A4EXI1-F1
#
_entry.id   AF-A4EXI1-F1
#
_cell.length_a   1.000
_cell.length_b   1.000
_cell.length_c   1.000
_cell.angle_alpha   90.00
_cell.angle_beta   90.00
_cell.angle_gamma   90.00
#
_symmetry.space_group_name_H-M   'P 1'
#
loop_
_entity.id
_entity.type
_entity.pdbx_description
1 polymer ?
#
loop_
_entity_poly.entity_id
_entity_poly.type
_entity_poly.pdbx_seq_one_letter_code
_entity_poly.pdbx_strand_id
1 'polypeptide(L)'
;MMQMREQQMREQRAGPRAGPRAMGDFNQHFWQLRALARSADVDLGEAMREHRISAMDYAAIVTRCRAAGCAQRCALWLAANAHLKGEIPEFCANKEALEALREA
;
A
#
# COMPACT_ATOMS: atom_id res chain seq x y z
N MET A 1 35.77 -13.78 -38.14
CA MET A 1 34.36 -14.13 -37.87
C MET A 1 34.10 -14.80 -36.51
N MET A 2 35.12 -15.31 -35.80
CA MET A 2 34.92 -16.00 -34.51
C MET A 2 34.73 -15.04 -33.31
N GLN A 3 35.32 -13.83 -33.36
CA GLN A 3 35.24 -12.85 -32.26
C GLN A 3 33.88 -12.15 -32.11
N MET A 4 33.09 -12.02 -33.20
CA MET A 4 31.75 -11.43 -33.14
C MET A 4 30.76 -12.31 -32.36
N ARG A 5 30.89 -13.64 -32.45
CA ARG A 5 30.01 -14.57 -31.73
C ARG A 5 30.25 -14.53 -30.22
N GLU A 6 31.49 -14.33 -29.79
CA GLU A 6 31.82 -14.23 -28.35
C GLU A 6 31.32 -12.93 -27.74
N GLN A 7 31.31 -11.83 -28.52
CA GLN A 7 30.75 -10.53 -28.12
C GLN A 7 29.22 -10.60 -27.99
N GLN A 8 28.53 -11.19 -28.97
CA GLN A 8 27.08 -11.43 -28.89
C GLN A 8 26.68 -12.31 -27.69
N MET A 9 27.49 -13.30 -27.32
CA MET A 9 27.21 -14.19 -26.18
C MET A 9 27.38 -13.50 -24.81
N ARG A 10 28.19 -12.44 -24.71
CA ARG A 10 28.33 -11.63 -23.48
C ARG A 10 27.16 -10.67 -23.27
N GLU A 11 26.67 -10.06 -24.35
CA GLU A 11 25.51 -9.15 -24.31
C GLU A 11 24.21 -9.91 -23.97
N GLN A 12 24.07 -11.15 -24.44
CA GLN A 12 22.91 -12.00 -24.16
C GLN A 12 22.81 -12.51 -22.71
N ARG A 13 23.86 -12.35 -21.89
CA ARG A 13 23.86 -12.71 -20.45
C ARG A 13 23.33 -11.60 -19.54
N ALA A 14 23.06 -10.40 -20.06
CA ALA A 14 22.46 -9.32 -19.29
C ALA A 14 20.92 -9.48 -19.25
N GLY A 15 20.44 -10.44 -18.47
CA GLY A 15 19.03 -10.49 -18.08
C GLY A 15 18.61 -9.21 -17.32
N PRO A 16 17.31 -8.87 -17.29
CA PRO A 16 16.85 -7.68 -16.57
C PRO A 16 17.29 -7.78 -15.11
N ARG A 17 18.09 -6.82 -14.65
CA ARG A 17 18.36 -6.65 -13.22
C ARG A 17 16.99 -6.43 -12.56
N ALA A 18 16.56 -7.37 -11.71
CA ALA A 18 15.38 -7.18 -10.89
C ALA A 18 15.67 -6.00 -9.95
N GLY A 19 15.26 -4.80 -10.37
CA GLY A 19 15.27 -3.61 -9.51
C GLY A 19 14.32 -3.80 -8.33
N PRO A 20 14.34 -2.88 -7.35
CA PRO A 20 13.37 -2.90 -6.26
C PRO A 20 11.95 -2.98 -6.84
N ARG A 21 11.14 -3.91 -6.32
CA ARG A 21 9.77 -4.10 -6.76
C ARG A 21 9.02 -2.78 -6.63
N ALA A 22 8.52 -2.25 -7.74
CA ALA A 22 7.76 -1.00 -7.72
C ALA A 22 6.59 -1.14 -6.73
N MET A 23 6.44 -0.15 -5.85
CA MET A 23 5.29 -0.07 -4.96
C MET A 23 3.99 0.03 -5.76
N GLY A 24 2.87 -0.31 -5.15
CA GLY A 24 1.57 -0.18 -5.80
C GLY A 24 1.24 1.25 -6.24
N ASP A 25 0.29 1.37 -7.17
CA ASP A 25 -0.20 2.65 -7.69
C ASP A 25 -0.68 3.54 -6.55
N PHE A 26 -0.28 4.81 -6.56
CA PHE A 26 -0.59 5.72 -5.47
C PHE A 26 -2.10 5.94 -5.33
N ASN A 27 -2.81 6.20 -6.43
CA ASN A 27 -4.23 6.54 -6.39
C ASN A 27 -5.07 5.35 -5.92
N GLN A 28 -4.78 4.14 -6.41
CA GLN A 28 -5.42 2.92 -5.94
C GLN A 28 -5.30 2.78 -4.41
N HIS A 29 -4.08 2.84 -3.90
CA HIS A 29 -3.84 2.64 -2.46
C HIS A 29 -4.40 3.78 -1.62
N PHE A 30 -4.33 5.02 -2.09
CA PHE A 30 -4.90 6.17 -1.40
C PHE A 30 -6.41 6.02 -1.20
N TRP A 31 -7.14 5.66 -2.26
CA TRP A 31 -8.59 5.50 -2.18
C TRP A 31 -9.02 4.25 -1.40
N GLN A 32 -8.31 3.13 -1.57
CA GLN A 32 -8.56 1.90 -0.80
C GLN A 32 -8.30 2.10 0.69
N LEU A 33 -7.19 2.74 1.06
CA LEU A 33 -6.87 3.05 2.45
C LEU A 33 -7.94 3.93 3.07
N ARG A 34 -8.41 4.97 2.37
CA ARG A 34 -9.49 5.82 2.87
C ARG A 34 -10.81 5.06 3.03
N ALA A 35 -11.13 4.14 2.14
CA ALA A 35 -12.31 3.28 2.27
C ALA A 35 -12.18 2.34 3.48
N LEU A 36 -11.00 1.76 3.68
CA LEU A 36 -10.72 0.90 4.82
C LEU A 36 -10.74 1.66 6.15
N ALA A 37 -10.15 2.85 6.20
CA ALA A 37 -10.20 3.69 7.39
C ALA A 37 -11.65 4.02 7.77
N ARG A 38 -12.53 4.26 6.79
CA ARG A 38 -13.96 4.48 7.06
C ARG A 38 -14.71 3.24 7.54
N SER A 39 -14.43 2.04 7.01
CA SER A 39 -14.97 0.81 7.64
C SER A 39 -14.45 0.66 9.06
N ALA A 40 -13.28 1.23 9.31
CA ALA A 40 -12.69 1.34 10.61
C ALA A 40 -13.14 2.55 11.47
N ASP A 41 -14.23 3.24 11.11
CA ASP A 41 -14.71 4.44 11.83
C ASP A 41 -13.65 5.53 12.05
N VAL A 42 -12.64 5.57 11.17
CA VAL A 42 -11.54 6.55 11.18
C VAL A 42 -11.62 7.40 9.91
N ASP A 43 -11.64 8.72 10.08
CA ASP A 43 -11.36 9.66 8.99
C ASP A 43 -9.94 10.23 9.15
N LEU A 44 -9.01 9.78 8.30
CA LEU A 44 -7.63 10.24 8.31
C LEU A 44 -7.48 11.74 7.96
N GLY A 45 -8.42 12.31 7.21
CA GLY A 45 -8.46 13.75 6.94
C GLY A 45 -8.83 14.54 8.18
N GLU A 46 -9.82 14.05 8.92
CA GLU A 46 -10.22 14.64 10.20
C GLU A 46 -9.15 14.50 11.27
N ALA A 47 -8.52 13.32 11.39
CA ALA A 47 -7.41 13.11 12.30
C ALA A 47 -6.23 14.06 12.03
N MET A 48 -5.97 14.42 10.76
CA MET A 48 -5.01 15.47 10.43
C MET A 48 -5.49 16.86 10.84
N ARG A 49 -6.75 17.18 10.56
CA ARG A 49 -7.36 18.49 10.90
C ARG A 49 -7.35 18.74 12.42
N GLU A 50 -7.52 17.68 13.20
CA GLU A 50 -7.50 17.69 14.67
C GLU A 50 -6.09 17.56 15.25
N HIS A 51 -5.05 17.53 14.40
CA HIS A 51 -3.66 17.36 14.80
C HIS A 51 -3.36 16.05 15.56
N ARG A 52 -4.24 15.05 15.47
CA ARG A 52 -3.98 13.69 16.00
C ARG A 52 -2.91 12.96 15.20
N ILE A 53 -2.80 13.28 13.90
CA ILE A 53 -1.69 12.86 13.03
C ILE A 53 -1.16 14.04 12.23
N SER A 54 0.13 14.01 11.91
CA SER A 54 0.72 14.97 10.98
C SER A 54 0.51 14.56 9.52
N ALA A 55 0.77 15.48 8.58
CA ALA A 55 0.84 15.15 7.17
C ALA A 55 1.90 14.09 6.84
N MET A 56 3.00 14.07 7.61
CA MET A 56 4.07 13.07 7.47
C MET A 56 3.59 11.68 7.92
N ASP A 57 2.80 11.61 9.00
CA ASP A 57 2.22 10.36 9.48
C ASP A 57 1.23 9.79 8.46
N TYR A 58 0.34 10.62 7.89
CA TYR A 58 -0.56 10.19 6.82
C TYR A 58 0.25 9.65 5.63
N ALA A 59 1.27 10.38 5.17
CA ALA A 59 2.13 9.94 4.08
C ALA A 59 2.81 8.59 4.38
N ALA A 60 3.22 8.35 5.63
CA ALA A 60 3.78 7.08 6.08
C ALA A 60 2.74 5.94 6.04
N ILE A 61 1.50 6.18 6.46
CA ILE A 61 0.40 5.19 6.39
C ILE A 61 0.12 4.79 4.92
N VAL A 62 0.05 5.77 4.00
CA VAL A 62 -0.15 5.51 2.56
C VAL A 62 1.04 4.74 1.98
N THR A 63 2.27 5.14 2.32
CA THR A 63 3.49 4.49 1.82
C THR A 63 3.57 3.03 2.28
N ARG A 64 3.25 2.77 3.56
CA ARG A 64 3.17 1.41 4.10
C ARG A 64 2.12 0.57 3.37
N CYS A 65 0.94 1.13 3.10
CA CYS A 65 -0.12 0.46 2.35
C CYS A 65 0.35 0.07 0.94
N ARG A 66 1.05 0.98 0.24
CA ARG A 66 1.58 0.75 -1.11
C ARG A 66 2.65 -0.34 -1.18
N ALA A 67 3.41 -0.50 -0.11
CA ALA A 67 4.45 -1.53 0.00
C ALA A 67 3.91 -2.90 0.45
N ALA A 68 2.70 -2.97 1.02
CA ALA A 68 2.17 -4.17 1.66
C ALA A 68 1.84 -5.32 0.69
N GLY A 69 1.69 -5.05 -0.61
CA GLY A 69 1.40 -6.07 -1.62
C GLY A 69 0.03 -6.75 -1.50
N CYS A 70 -0.86 -6.25 -0.63
CA CYS A 70 -2.17 -6.86 -0.36
C CYS A 70 -3.34 -6.17 -1.08
N ALA A 71 -3.09 -5.33 -2.11
CA ALA A 71 -4.10 -4.46 -2.73
C ALA A 71 -5.33 -5.22 -3.25
N GLN A 72 -5.13 -6.35 -3.93
CA GLN A 72 -6.23 -7.18 -4.44
C GLN A 72 -7.05 -7.82 -3.32
N ARG A 73 -6.38 -8.30 -2.27
CA ARG A 73 -7.05 -8.87 -1.08
C ARG A 73 -7.84 -7.79 -0.33
N CYS A 74 -7.30 -6.58 -0.23
CA CYS A 74 -7.98 -5.41 0.32
C CYS A 74 -9.24 -5.07 -0.47
N ALA A 75 -9.15 -5.04 -1.80
CA ALA A 75 -10.31 -4.78 -2.67
C ALA A 75 -11.44 -5.80 -2.46
N LEU A 76 -11.11 -7.10 -2.41
CA LEU A 76 -12.09 -8.16 -2.17
C LEU A 76 -12.72 -8.04 -0.78
N TRP A 77 -11.91 -7.76 0.24
CA TRP A 77 -12.41 -7.55 1.59
C TRP A 77 -13.34 -6.33 1.66
N LEU A 78 -12.98 -5.20 1.05
CA LEU A 78 -13.83 -4.01 0.99
C LEU A 78 -15.14 -4.29 0.26
N ALA A 79 -15.12 -5.00 -0.86
CA ALA A 79 -16.34 -5.37 -1.58
C ALA A 79 -17.30 -6.19 -0.72
N ALA A 80 -16.77 -7.07 0.13
CA ALA A 80 -17.57 -7.92 1.02
C ALA A 80 -17.98 -7.23 2.33
N ASN A 81 -17.15 -6.33 2.87
CA ASN A 81 -17.26 -5.87 4.27
C ASN A 81 -17.31 -4.35 4.45
N ALA A 82 -17.25 -3.52 3.40
CA ALA A 82 -17.22 -2.06 3.57
C ALA A 82 -18.47 -1.47 4.25
N HIS A 83 -19.56 -2.25 4.36
CA HIS A 83 -20.76 -1.88 5.09
C HIS A 83 -20.68 -2.18 6.60
N LEU A 84 -19.75 -3.05 7.02
CA LEU A 84 -19.49 -3.40 8.42
C LEU A 84 -18.61 -2.31 9.02
N LYS A 85 -19.19 -1.54 9.95
CA LYS A 85 -18.44 -0.55 10.74
C LYS A 85 -17.72 -1.27 11.87
N GLY A 86 -16.52 -0.82 12.21
CA GLY A 86 -15.79 -1.39 13.34
C GLY A 86 -14.78 -2.45 12.95
N GLU A 87 -14.67 -2.83 11.68
CA GLU A 87 -13.76 -3.90 11.26
C GLU A 87 -12.56 -3.42 10.44
N ILE A 88 -11.40 -4.01 10.73
CA ILE A 88 -10.16 -3.90 9.96
C ILE A 88 -9.69 -5.34 9.69
N PRO A 89 -9.34 -5.72 8.45
CA PRO A 89 -8.86 -7.06 8.18
C PRO A 89 -7.48 -7.30 8.81
N GLU A 90 -7.28 -8.49 9.36
CA GLU A 90 -6.01 -8.92 9.98
C GLU A 90 -4.78 -8.73 9.08
N PHE A 91 -4.95 -8.82 7.76
CA PHE A 91 -3.84 -8.68 6.82
C PHE A 91 -3.46 -7.21 6.53
N CYS A 92 -4.20 -6.23 7.04
CA CYS A 92 -3.90 -4.83 6.77
C CYS A 92 -2.62 -4.39 7.48
N ALA A 93 -1.62 -3.95 6.72
CA ALA A 93 -0.37 -3.43 7.26
C ALA A 93 -0.53 -2.17 8.14
N ASN A 94 -1.67 -1.49 8.07
CA ASN A 94 -1.98 -0.30 8.89
C ASN A 94 -2.97 -0.60 10.02
N LYS A 95 -3.24 -1.87 10.35
CA LYS A 95 -4.26 -2.24 11.35
C LYS A 95 -4.03 -1.52 12.69
N GLU A 96 -2.86 -1.68 13.28
CA GLU A 96 -2.51 -1.03 14.56
C GLU A 96 -2.63 0.50 14.50
N ALA A 97 -2.17 1.11 13.41
CA ALA A 97 -2.24 2.56 13.23
C ALA A 97 -3.68 3.07 13.11
N LEU A 98 -4.56 2.31 12.47
CA LEU A 98 -5.98 2.65 12.38
C LEU A 98 -6.70 2.40 13.70
N GLU A 99 -6.37 1.34 14.44
CA GLU A 99 -6.92 1.07 15.77
C GLU A 99 -6.58 2.18 16.76
N ALA A 100 -5.32 2.63 16.80
CA ALA A 100 -4.89 3.75 17.64
C ALA A 100 -5.64 5.07 17.36
N LEU A 101 -6.17 5.25 16.14
CA LEU A 101 -6.92 6.46 15.77
C LEU A 101 -8.42 6.39 16.08
N ARG A 102 -8.95 5.21 16.40
CA ARG A 102 -10.35 5.04 16.86
C ARG A 102 -10.55 5.45 18.30
N GLU A 103 -9.54 5.18 19.13
CA GLU A 103 -9.62 5.32 20.58
C GLU A 103 -9.29 6.76 21.07
N ALA A 104 -9.18 7.71 20.14
CA ALA A 104 -8.76 9.09 20.37
C ALA A 104 -9.89 10.11 20.15
#